data_AF-A0A6V8H812-F1
#
_entry.id   AF-A0A6V8H812-F1
#
_cell.length_a   1.000
_cell.length_b   1.000
_cell.length_c   1.000
_cell.angle_alpha   90.00
_cell.angle_beta   90.00
_cell.angle_gamma   90.00
#
_symmetry.space_group_name_H-M   'P 1'
#
loop_
_entity.id
_entity.type
_entity.pdbx_description
1 polymer ?
#
loop_
_entity_poly.entity_id
_entity_poly.type
_entity_poly.pdbx_seq_one_letter_code
_entity_poly.pdbx_strand_id
1 'polypeptide(L)'
;MLSLGQFVAWPMKATQAKYCKFAYSSTFGFSVPTGSLIQQIAPDNTLALSKDGATTWSVKWKCSTAKYFSARIQQLGSIEEVTLAAQVIWSPWAHDGQVTVTTTLVPPTSRWPDWHVRVHRIRYNGRDKLRSLHLVEGGFAISRVPAGIARNLPLFLEKEDSDLFNESLGKSQGIFVGQESALVISPAGASGIRASASTFTYGRRAMTEHEVMKPDSNTNLIAQRTLIPVANNEVLGLDSGDEIELVTAVFAVVAGGENDQTRSLRDRWMDFPKVHIQSPSIDQKNEDSLIIIPL
;
A
#
# COMPACT_ATOMS: atom_id res chain seq x y z
N MET A 1 5.89 -0.90 12.58
CA MET A 1 6.12 0.55 12.82
C MET A 1 5.74 1.31 11.58
N LEU A 2 4.95 2.37 11.72
CA LEU A 2 4.64 3.30 10.63
C LEU A 2 5.63 4.46 10.60
N SER A 3 6.02 4.92 9.41
CA SER A 3 6.93 6.04 9.24
C SER A 3 6.49 6.89 8.06
N LEU A 4 6.26 8.18 8.28
CA LEU A 4 5.84 9.09 7.22
C LEU A 4 6.79 10.29 7.06
N GLY A 5 7.19 10.96 8.14
CA GLY A 5 8.03 12.17 8.03
C GLY A 5 9.53 11.93 7.91
N GLN A 6 9.99 10.68 8.04
CA GLN A 6 11.41 10.37 8.17
C GLN A 6 12.13 10.39 6.81
N PHE A 7 13.31 11.00 6.80
CA PHE A 7 14.30 10.87 5.73
C PHE A 7 15.68 11.29 6.23
N VAL A 8 16.73 10.93 5.48
CA VAL A 8 18.09 11.43 5.70
C VAL A 8 18.52 12.20 4.47
N ALA A 9 18.92 13.47 4.63
CA ALA A 9 19.31 14.32 3.49
C ALA A 9 20.70 13.95 2.92
N TRP A 10 21.53 13.25 3.70
CA TRP A 10 22.85 12.79 3.30
C TRP A 10 22.75 11.61 2.32
N PRO A 11 23.53 11.60 1.22
CA PRO A 11 23.49 10.53 0.22
C PRO A 11 24.17 9.26 0.74
N MET A 12 23.41 8.42 1.44
CA MET A 12 23.83 7.08 1.84
C MET A 12 23.31 6.02 0.86
N LYS A 13 23.99 4.88 0.81
CA LYS A 13 23.49 3.74 0.03
C LYS A 13 22.12 3.30 0.55
N ALA A 14 21.14 3.28 -0.35
CA ALA A 14 19.76 2.88 -0.11
C ALA A 14 19.05 3.71 0.99
N THR A 15 19.29 5.02 1.05
CA THR A 15 18.63 5.94 1.99
C THR A 15 17.10 5.83 1.94
N GLN A 16 16.51 5.72 0.75
CA GLN A 16 15.06 5.63 0.56
C GLN A 16 14.49 4.39 1.26
N ALA A 17 15.16 3.24 1.10
CA ALA A 17 14.72 2.00 1.72
C ALA A 17 14.88 2.00 3.25
N LYS A 18 15.94 2.62 3.77
CA LYS A 18 16.24 2.64 5.21
C LYS A 18 15.41 3.63 6.02
N TYR A 19 15.01 4.74 5.39
CA TYR A 19 14.44 5.87 6.11
C TYR A 19 13.13 6.42 5.55
N CYS A 20 12.72 6.03 4.34
CA CYS A 20 11.62 6.72 3.63
C CYS A 20 10.41 5.81 3.30
N LYS A 21 10.44 4.51 3.65
CA LYS A 21 9.28 3.62 3.53
C LYS A 21 8.15 4.03 4.48
N PHE A 22 6.92 3.74 4.09
CA PHE A 22 5.71 4.06 4.85
C PHE A 22 5.51 3.19 6.09
N ALA A 23 6.10 1.99 6.10
CA ALA A 23 6.09 1.09 7.23
C ALA A 23 7.32 0.17 7.23
N TYR A 24 7.70 -0.28 8.42
CA TYR A 24 8.75 -1.26 8.67
C TYR A 24 8.21 -2.34 9.61
N SER A 25 8.66 -3.57 9.41
CA SER A 25 8.30 -4.73 10.24
C SER A 25 9.55 -5.48 10.68
N SER A 26 9.59 -5.88 11.95
CA SER A 26 10.62 -6.78 12.48
C SER A 26 10.42 -8.22 12.03
N THR A 27 9.20 -8.61 11.66
CA THR A 27 8.89 -9.97 11.18
C THR A 27 9.09 -10.10 9.67
N PHE A 28 8.60 -9.12 8.91
CA PHE A 28 8.67 -9.14 7.45
C PHE A 28 9.95 -8.49 6.92
N GLY A 29 10.65 -7.72 7.76
CA GLY A 29 11.79 -6.93 7.35
C GLY A 29 11.35 -5.80 6.42
N PHE A 30 12.30 -5.33 5.62
CA PHE A 30 12.06 -4.43 4.50
C PHE A 30 13.02 -4.77 3.37
N SER A 31 12.67 -4.33 2.15
CA SER A 31 13.47 -4.60 0.96
C SER A 31 14.39 -3.44 0.63
N VAL A 32 15.62 -3.77 0.27
CA VAL A 32 16.70 -2.88 -0.15
C VAL A 32 16.94 -3.05 -1.65
N PRO A 33 16.93 -1.96 -2.44
CA PRO A 33 17.12 -2.06 -3.88
C PRO A 33 18.44 -2.71 -4.30
N THR A 34 18.37 -3.63 -5.25
CA THR A 34 19.54 -4.27 -5.90
C THR A 34 19.86 -3.66 -7.28
N GLY A 35 19.01 -2.77 -7.77
CA GLY A 35 19.08 -2.15 -9.09
C GLY A 35 17.92 -1.17 -9.31
N SER A 36 17.65 -0.82 -10.57
CA SER A 36 16.70 0.25 -10.94
C SER A 36 15.39 -0.23 -11.55
N LEU A 37 15.31 -1.51 -11.95
CA LEU A 37 14.04 -2.11 -12.41
C LEU A 37 13.07 -2.26 -11.24
N ILE A 38 11.77 -2.29 -11.49
CA ILE A 38 10.78 -2.33 -10.40
C ILE A 38 10.95 -3.55 -9.48
N GLN A 39 11.27 -4.72 -10.04
CA GLN A 39 11.55 -5.95 -9.28
C GLN A 39 12.85 -5.85 -8.46
N GLN A 40 13.80 -5.03 -8.91
CA GLN A 40 15.06 -4.76 -8.22
C GLN A 40 14.91 -3.70 -7.14
N ILE A 41 14.03 -2.72 -7.34
CA ILE A 41 13.64 -1.73 -6.33
C ILE A 41 12.90 -2.41 -5.19
N ALA A 42 12.07 -3.41 -5.51
CA ALA A 42 11.26 -4.16 -4.55
C ALA A 42 10.46 -3.20 -3.63
N PRO A 43 9.42 -2.52 -4.17
CA PRO A 43 8.78 -1.36 -3.54
C PRO A 43 7.87 -1.72 -2.36
N ASP A 44 8.31 -2.57 -1.44
CA ASP A 44 7.55 -2.87 -0.22
C ASP A 44 7.38 -1.61 0.65
N ASN A 45 6.15 -1.41 1.13
CA ASN A 45 5.68 -0.23 1.86
C ASN A 45 6.12 1.09 1.20
N THR A 46 6.07 1.16 -0.13
CA THR A 46 6.58 2.29 -0.93
C THR A 46 5.66 2.56 -2.12
N LEU A 47 5.51 3.83 -2.48
CA LEU A 47 4.94 4.26 -3.76
C LEU A 47 6.09 4.54 -4.74
N ALA A 48 6.17 3.78 -5.82
CA ALA A 48 7.09 4.02 -6.92
C ALA A 48 6.34 4.68 -8.09
N LEU A 49 6.94 5.71 -8.69
CA LEU A 49 6.38 6.45 -9.81
C LEU A 49 7.33 6.42 -11.00
N SER A 50 6.77 6.29 -12.20
CA SER A 50 7.50 6.41 -13.46
C SER A 50 6.72 7.30 -14.43
N LYS A 51 7.43 8.23 -15.08
CA LYS A 51 6.87 9.13 -16.10
C LYS A 51 7.40 8.86 -17.51
N ASP A 52 8.16 7.78 -17.68
CA ASP A 52 8.89 7.41 -18.90
C ASP A 52 8.59 5.98 -19.35
N GLY A 53 7.32 5.56 -19.20
CA GLY A 53 6.86 4.25 -19.65
C GLY A 53 7.44 3.09 -18.83
N ALA A 54 7.56 3.24 -17.50
CA ALA A 54 8.13 2.26 -16.59
C ALA A 54 9.63 1.94 -16.81
N THR A 55 10.37 2.80 -17.53
CA THR A 55 11.81 2.65 -17.78
C THR A 55 12.63 3.00 -16.54
N THR A 56 12.28 4.11 -15.88
CA THR A 56 12.90 4.54 -14.62
C THR A 56 11.85 4.80 -13.56
N TRP A 57 12.23 4.57 -12.31
CA TRP A 57 11.34 4.66 -11.17
C TRP A 57 11.92 5.59 -10.13
N SER A 58 11.07 6.44 -9.57
CA SER A 58 11.40 7.26 -8.42
C SER A 58 10.48 6.93 -7.25
N VAL A 59 11.06 6.93 -6.06
CA VAL A 59 10.36 6.71 -4.79
C VAL A 59 10.62 7.89 -3.87
N LYS A 60 9.84 7.97 -2.80
CA LYS A 60 10.01 9.00 -1.79
C LYS A 60 11.42 9.04 -1.22
N TRP A 61 11.99 10.24 -1.17
CA TRP A 61 13.22 10.53 -0.43
C TRP A 61 13.02 11.68 0.55
N LYS A 62 13.05 12.94 0.10
CA LYS A 62 12.83 14.10 0.95
C LYS A 62 11.35 14.48 0.96
N CYS A 63 10.86 14.96 2.09
CA CYS A 63 9.48 15.42 2.23
C CYS A 63 9.37 16.66 3.12
N SER A 64 8.21 17.29 3.11
CA SER A 64 7.84 18.32 4.06
C SER A 64 7.84 17.80 5.50
N THR A 65 7.83 18.71 6.47
CA THR A 65 7.48 18.40 7.85
C THR A 65 6.12 17.70 7.90
N ALA A 66 6.03 16.63 8.70
CA ALA A 66 4.78 15.92 8.91
C ALA A 66 3.78 16.81 9.65
N LYS A 67 2.58 16.93 9.09
CA LYS A 67 1.44 17.55 9.75
C LYS A 67 0.52 16.46 10.29
N TYR A 68 -0.04 16.67 11.48
CA TYR A 68 -0.92 15.70 12.13
C TYR A 68 -2.33 16.27 12.24
N PHE A 69 -3.34 15.42 12.07
CA PHE A 69 -4.74 15.79 12.15
C PHE A 69 -5.61 14.58 12.52
N SER A 70 -6.87 14.83 12.82
CA SER A 70 -7.82 13.79 13.23
C SER A 70 -8.57 13.21 12.01
N ALA A 71 -8.59 11.88 11.89
CA ALA A 71 -9.49 11.14 11.01
C ALA A 71 -10.60 10.48 11.82
N ARG A 72 -11.81 10.40 11.27
CA ARG A 72 -12.99 9.86 11.99
C ARG A 72 -13.22 8.42 11.60
N ILE A 73 -13.57 7.59 12.58
CA ILE A 73 -13.99 6.22 12.41
C ILE A 73 -15.49 6.19 12.68
N GLN A 74 -16.26 5.94 11.63
CA GLN A 74 -17.70 5.74 11.73
C GLN A 74 -17.96 4.25 11.96
N GLN A 75 -18.69 3.93 13.03
CA GLN A 75 -19.11 2.58 13.35
C GLN A 75 -20.63 2.53 13.50
N LEU A 76 -21.27 1.51 12.92
CA LEU A 76 -22.71 1.33 13.04
C LEU A 76 -23.10 1.08 14.50
N GLY A 77 -23.97 1.93 15.05
CA GLY A 77 -24.53 1.74 16.41
C GLY A 77 -23.55 2.02 17.56
N SER A 78 -22.38 2.59 17.29
CA SER A 78 -21.38 2.97 18.31
C SER A 78 -21.05 4.46 18.26
N ILE A 79 -20.36 4.94 19.30
CA ILE A 79 -19.88 6.33 19.36
C ILE A 79 -18.80 6.52 18.29
N GLU A 80 -18.83 7.65 17.58
CA GLU A 80 -17.77 7.99 16.62
C GLU A 80 -16.41 8.05 17.32
N GLU A 81 -15.47 7.25 16.81
CA GLU A 81 -14.09 7.26 17.29
C GLU A 81 -13.23 8.14 16.39
N VAL A 82 -12.09 8.57 16.91
CA VAL A 82 -11.16 9.43 16.19
C VAL A 82 -9.77 8.82 16.29
N THR A 83 -9.04 8.82 15.18
CA THR A 83 -7.65 8.36 15.12
C THR A 83 -6.75 9.46 14.58
N LEU A 84 -5.47 9.41 14.95
CA LEU A 84 -4.46 10.36 14.49
C LEU A 84 -4.01 9.97 13.08
N ALA A 85 -4.07 10.91 12.14
CA ALA A 85 -3.49 10.79 10.81
C ALA A 85 -2.28 11.71 10.68
N ALA A 86 -1.34 11.35 9.81
CA ALA A 86 -0.20 12.17 9.45
C ALA A 86 -0.21 12.45 7.94
N GLN A 87 0.26 13.63 7.52
CA GLN A 87 0.38 14.02 6.12
C GLN A 87 1.76 14.62 5.84
N VAL A 88 2.32 14.29 4.68
CA VAL A 88 3.53 14.93 4.13
C VAL A 88 3.38 15.18 2.64
N ILE A 89 4.13 16.15 2.14
CA ILE A 89 4.25 16.46 0.72
C ILE A 89 5.67 16.10 0.27
N TRP A 90 5.81 15.45 -0.88
CA TRP A 90 7.10 15.10 -1.47
C TRP A 90 7.04 15.13 -3.00
N SER A 91 8.21 15.18 -3.63
CA SER A 91 8.34 15.20 -5.09
C SER A 91 9.28 14.07 -5.53
N PRO A 92 8.84 13.13 -6.38
CA PRO A 92 9.70 12.04 -6.86
C PRO A 92 10.88 12.58 -7.70
N TRP A 93 10.66 13.66 -8.45
CA TRP A 93 11.68 14.31 -9.29
C TRP A 93 11.86 15.76 -8.82
N ALA A 94 12.63 15.94 -7.74
CA ALA A 94 12.84 17.26 -7.13
C ALA A 94 13.50 18.30 -8.06
N HIS A 95 14.18 17.85 -9.12
CA HIS A 95 14.85 18.74 -10.07
C HIS A 95 13.89 19.50 -10.99
N ASP A 96 12.72 18.92 -11.30
CA ASP A 96 11.73 19.55 -12.20
C ASP A 96 10.41 19.90 -11.51
N GLY A 97 10.09 19.26 -10.37
CA GLY A 97 8.88 19.55 -9.59
C GLY A 97 7.57 19.27 -10.33
N GLN A 98 7.61 18.52 -11.43
CA GLN A 98 6.42 18.29 -12.28
C GLN A 98 5.40 17.38 -11.62
N VAL A 99 5.81 16.58 -10.64
CA VAL A 99 4.91 15.71 -9.87
C VAL A 99 5.09 15.99 -8.39
N THR A 100 3.98 16.29 -7.72
CA THR A 100 3.90 16.48 -6.28
C THR A 100 2.96 15.44 -5.69
N VAL A 101 3.40 14.76 -4.65
CA VAL A 101 2.63 13.73 -3.96
C VAL A 101 2.36 14.17 -2.53
N THR A 102 1.10 14.36 -2.19
CA THR A 102 0.64 14.51 -0.82
C THR A 102 0.24 13.13 -0.31
N THR A 103 0.97 12.60 0.67
CA THR A 103 0.67 11.30 1.28
C THR A 103 0.12 11.49 2.67
N THR A 104 -1.06 10.94 2.91
CA THR A 104 -1.67 10.78 4.24
C THR A 104 -1.54 9.32 4.68
N LEU A 105 -1.18 9.11 5.94
CA LEU A 105 -1.07 7.81 6.58
C LEU A 105 -1.97 7.77 7.82
N VAL A 106 -2.86 6.78 7.87
CA VAL A 106 -3.70 6.48 9.04
C VAL A 106 -3.26 5.14 9.62
N PRO A 107 -2.93 5.08 10.93
CA PRO A 107 -2.49 3.87 11.58
C PRO A 107 -3.63 2.85 11.73
N PRO A 108 -3.30 1.60 12.11
CA PRO A 108 -4.31 0.68 12.58
C PRO A 108 -5.14 1.25 13.71
N THR A 109 -6.41 0.91 13.71
CA THR A 109 -7.41 1.40 14.66
C THR A 109 -7.93 0.26 15.52
N SER A 110 -8.63 0.60 16.60
CA SER A 110 -9.48 -0.32 17.36
C SER A 110 -10.38 -1.17 16.45
N ARG A 111 -11.00 -0.55 15.43
CA ARG A 111 -11.92 -1.22 14.50
C ARG A 111 -11.21 -2.11 13.49
N TRP A 112 -10.07 -1.67 12.96
CA TRP A 112 -9.28 -2.39 11.96
C TRP A 112 -7.82 -2.50 12.41
N PRO A 113 -7.52 -3.40 13.37
CA PRO A 113 -6.20 -3.49 14.01
C PRO A 113 -5.11 -4.05 13.10
N ASP A 114 -5.49 -4.74 12.01
CA ASP A 114 -4.57 -5.38 11.07
C ASP A 114 -4.31 -4.55 9.81
N TRP A 115 -4.97 -3.39 9.73
CA TRP A 115 -4.98 -2.55 8.55
C TRP A 115 -4.36 -1.20 8.84
N HIS A 116 -3.55 -0.69 7.93
CA HIS A 116 -3.27 0.74 7.90
C HIS A 116 -3.64 1.30 6.53
N VAL A 117 -3.99 2.59 6.49
CA VAL A 117 -4.48 3.25 5.28
C VAL A 117 -3.48 4.29 4.81
N ARG A 118 -3.23 4.30 3.51
CA ARG A 118 -2.40 5.27 2.80
C ARG A 118 -3.24 5.94 1.72
N VAL A 119 -3.20 7.26 1.69
CA VAL A 119 -3.86 8.05 0.66
C VAL A 119 -2.81 8.91 -0.02
N HIS A 120 -2.67 8.78 -1.33
CA HIS A 120 -1.77 9.59 -2.13
C HIS A 120 -2.57 10.47 -3.08
N ARG A 121 -2.48 11.79 -2.89
CA ARG A 121 -2.94 12.77 -3.87
C ARG A 121 -1.75 13.19 -4.70
N ILE A 122 -1.76 12.82 -5.97
CA ILE A 122 -0.66 13.01 -6.91
C ILE A 122 -1.10 14.08 -7.90
N ARG A 123 -0.42 15.22 -7.87
CA ARG A 123 -0.71 16.36 -8.74
C ARG A 123 0.37 16.50 -9.80
N TYR A 124 -0.06 16.62 -11.05
CA TYR A 124 0.83 16.95 -12.16
C TYR A 124 0.87 18.48 -12.36
N ASN A 125 2.08 19.06 -12.32
CA ASN A 125 2.36 20.49 -12.44
C ASN A 125 3.28 20.80 -13.64
N GLY A 126 3.47 19.85 -14.56
CA GLY A 126 4.29 20.07 -15.75
C GLY A 126 3.65 21.06 -16.72
N ARG A 127 4.47 21.67 -17.59
CA ARG A 127 4.00 22.61 -18.61
C ARG A 127 3.38 21.89 -19.80
N ASP A 128 4.05 20.83 -20.23
CA ASP A 128 3.62 19.99 -21.35
C ASP A 128 2.74 18.85 -20.86
N LYS A 129 1.97 18.26 -21.77
CA LYS A 129 1.16 17.08 -21.49
C LYS A 129 2.06 15.87 -21.18
N LEU A 130 1.80 15.19 -20.07
CA LEU A 130 2.50 13.94 -19.72
C LEU A 130 1.81 12.75 -20.39
N ARG A 131 2.55 12.01 -21.22
CA ARG A 131 2.00 10.88 -21.97
C ARG A 131 1.45 9.77 -21.07
N SER A 132 2.21 9.35 -20.07
CA SER A 132 1.77 8.36 -19.08
C SER A 132 2.45 8.59 -17.74
N LEU A 133 1.74 8.27 -16.67
CA LEU A 133 2.28 8.15 -15.32
C LEU A 133 1.92 6.75 -14.80
N HIS A 134 2.95 5.98 -14.46
CA HIS A 134 2.83 4.65 -13.87
C HIS A 134 3.12 4.74 -12.38
N LEU A 135 2.34 3.99 -11.60
CA LEU A 135 2.35 3.98 -10.14
C LEU A 135 2.40 2.53 -9.66
N VAL A 136 3.29 2.21 -8.73
CA VAL A 136 3.34 0.89 -8.07
C VAL A 136 3.35 1.11 -6.57
N GLU A 137 2.26 0.73 -5.92
CA GLU A 137 2.12 0.80 -4.46
C GLU A 137 2.31 -0.59 -3.87
N GLY A 138 3.29 -0.78 -2.98
CA GLY A 138 3.57 -2.08 -2.38
C GLY A 138 3.12 -2.22 -0.93
N GLY A 139 2.59 -3.39 -0.58
CA GLY A 139 2.37 -3.84 0.80
C GLY A 139 3.66 -4.32 1.47
N PHE A 140 3.58 -5.24 2.43
CA PHE A 140 4.78 -5.84 3.01
C PHE A 140 5.33 -6.94 2.10
N ALA A 141 6.66 -7.00 1.97
CA ALA A 141 7.32 -8.16 1.41
C ALA A 141 7.20 -9.34 2.39
N ILE A 142 6.75 -10.49 1.93
CA ILE A 142 6.58 -11.69 2.76
C ILE A 142 7.23 -12.91 2.10
N SER A 143 7.73 -13.85 2.91
CA SER A 143 8.44 -15.03 2.39
C SER A 143 7.59 -15.80 1.39
N ARG A 144 8.18 -16.13 0.24
CA ARG A 144 7.58 -17.04 -0.76
C ARG A 144 7.84 -18.51 -0.43
N VAL A 145 8.74 -18.81 0.52
CA VAL A 145 9.18 -20.19 0.76
C VAL A 145 8.07 -20.93 1.52
N PRO A 146 7.47 -21.96 0.92
CA PRO A 146 6.46 -22.76 1.61
C PRO A 146 7.03 -23.48 2.82
N ALA A 147 6.19 -23.83 3.79
CA ALA A 147 6.58 -24.85 4.77
C ALA A 147 6.53 -26.23 4.08
N GLY A 148 7.65 -26.96 4.07
CA GLY A 148 7.74 -28.32 3.52
C GLY A 148 8.45 -28.43 2.17
N ILE A 149 8.07 -29.42 1.36
CA ILE A 149 8.78 -29.83 0.13
C ILE A 149 8.38 -28.97 -1.09
N ALA A 150 7.28 -28.22 -1.01
CA ALA A 150 6.80 -27.40 -2.10
C ALA A 150 7.81 -26.29 -2.47
N ARG A 151 8.07 -26.13 -3.76
CA ARG A 151 9.02 -25.12 -4.27
C ARG A 151 8.43 -23.72 -4.38
N ASN A 152 7.10 -23.61 -4.45
CA ASN A 152 6.35 -22.36 -4.63
C ASN A 152 5.02 -22.43 -3.87
N LEU A 153 4.54 -21.28 -3.40
CA LEU A 153 3.18 -21.13 -2.89
C LEU A 153 2.17 -21.34 -4.03
N PRO A 154 1.02 -22.01 -3.77
CA PRO A 154 -0.05 -22.12 -4.74
C PRO A 154 -0.65 -20.74 -5.06
N LEU A 155 -1.00 -20.52 -6.33
CA LEU A 155 -1.68 -19.31 -6.80
C LEU A 155 -3.17 -19.61 -7.01
N PHE A 156 -4.01 -18.80 -6.38
CA PHE A 156 -5.45 -18.80 -6.49
C PHE A 156 -5.89 -17.46 -7.09
N LEU A 157 -6.73 -17.52 -8.11
CA LEU A 157 -7.41 -16.35 -8.66
C LEU A 157 -8.79 -16.30 -8.01
N GLU A 158 -9.28 -15.12 -7.62
CA GLU A 158 -10.57 -14.92 -6.90
C GLU A 158 -11.85 -15.41 -7.65
N LYS A 159 -11.73 -16.27 -8.67
CA LYS A 159 -12.85 -16.86 -9.40
C LYS A 159 -13.27 -18.26 -8.92
N GLU A 160 -12.44 -18.96 -8.15
CA GLU A 160 -12.77 -20.33 -7.70
C GLU A 160 -12.40 -20.52 -6.22
N ASP A 161 -13.33 -21.13 -5.50
CA ASP A 161 -13.29 -21.63 -4.12
C ASP A 161 -13.50 -20.64 -2.96
N SER A 162 -14.77 -20.53 -2.60
CA SER A 162 -15.30 -19.97 -1.35
C SER A 162 -14.80 -20.66 -0.08
N ASP A 163 -14.00 -21.73 -0.16
CA ASP A 163 -13.75 -22.63 0.98
C ASP A 163 -12.31 -22.53 1.55
N LEU A 164 -11.43 -21.71 0.95
CA LEU A 164 -9.98 -21.76 1.19
C LEU A 164 -9.46 -21.06 2.46
N PHE A 165 -10.32 -20.40 3.24
CA PHE A 165 -9.90 -19.61 4.41
C PHE A 165 -10.22 -20.21 5.78
N ASN A 166 -10.68 -21.47 5.85
CA ASN A 166 -11.08 -22.08 7.12
C ASN A 166 -9.92 -22.63 7.96
N GLU A 167 -8.66 -22.48 7.53
CA GLU A 167 -7.50 -22.96 8.27
C GLU A 167 -6.66 -21.83 8.91
N SER A 168 -6.12 -22.12 10.09
CA SER A 168 -5.41 -21.18 10.98
C SER A 168 -4.13 -20.58 10.36
N LEU A 169 -3.78 -19.34 10.76
CA LEU A 169 -2.51 -18.69 10.40
C LEU A 169 -1.31 -19.62 10.64
N GLY A 170 -0.39 -19.69 9.68
CA GLY A 170 0.81 -20.52 9.76
C GLY A 170 0.66 -21.96 9.25
N LYS A 171 -0.58 -22.44 9.00
CA LYS A 171 -0.83 -23.74 8.33
C LYS A 171 -1.19 -23.55 6.86
N SER A 172 -2.04 -22.57 6.57
CA SER A 172 -2.43 -22.23 5.20
C SER A 172 -1.39 -21.37 4.50
N GLN A 173 -1.25 -21.57 3.20
CA GLN A 173 -0.26 -20.92 2.35
C GLN A 173 -0.84 -20.71 0.98
N GLY A 174 -0.66 -19.53 0.40
CA GLY A 174 -1.23 -19.24 -0.91
C GLY A 174 -1.08 -17.79 -1.31
N ILE A 175 -1.28 -17.57 -2.60
CA ILE A 175 -1.35 -16.27 -3.24
C ILE A 175 -2.77 -16.10 -3.75
N PHE A 176 -3.44 -15.02 -3.38
CA PHE A 176 -4.81 -14.70 -3.80
C PHE A 176 -4.79 -13.37 -4.53
N VAL A 177 -5.21 -13.36 -5.79
CA VAL A 177 -5.26 -12.15 -6.61
C VAL A 177 -6.67 -11.93 -7.14
N GLY A 178 -7.17 -10.74 -6.88
CA GLY A 178 -8.48 -10.24 -7.24
C GLY A 178 -8.42 -9.01 -8.12
N GLN A 179 -9.59 -8.50 -8.50
CA GLN A 179 -9.69 -7.22 -9.22
C GLN A 179 -9.44 -6.01 -8.32
N GLU A 180 -9.67 -6.16 -7.02
CA GLU A 180 -9.53 -5.07 -6.04
C GLU A 180 -8.47 -5.35 -4.97
N SER A 181 -7.80 -6.50 -5.05
CA SER A 181 -6.99 -7.01 -3.95
C SER A 181 -5.87 -7.95 -4.39
N ALA A 182 -4.80 -7.97 -3.59
CA ALA A 182 -3.79 -9.02 -3.62
C ALA A 182 -3.43 -9.40 -2.18
N LEU A 183 -3.39 -10.70 -1.89
CA LEU A 183 -3.07 -11.24 -0.57
C LEU A 183 -2.09 -12.41 -0.71
N VAL A 184 -1.10 -12.45 0.16
CA VAL A 184 -0.14 -13.56 0.29
C VAL A 184 -0.18 -14.08 1.72
N ILE A 185 -0.41 -15.38 1.86
CA ILE A 185 -0.35 -16.11 3.11
C ILE A 185 0.87 -17.04 3.05
N SER A 186 1.70 -16.97 4.09
CA SER A 186 2.92 -17.75 4.24
C SER A 186 3.10 -18.22 5.69
N PRO A 187 4.10 -19.05 6.00
CA PRO A 187 4.43 -19.39 7.39
C PRO A 187 4.73 -18.17 8.29
N ALA A 188 5.15 -17.04 7.70
CA ALA A 188 5.42 -15.81 8.45
C ALA A 188 4.14 -15.04 8.84
N GLY A 189 2.98 -15.43 8.28
CA GLY A 189 1.70 -14.75 8.45
C GLY A 189 1.08 -14.33 7.11
N ALA A 190 0.39 -13.20 7.09
CA ALA A 190 -0.33 -12.69 5.93
C ALA A 190 0.08 -11.25 5.61
N SER A 191 0.26 -10.95 4.33
CA SER A 191 0.38 -9.57 3.82
C SER A 191 -0.55 -9.38 2.64
N GLY A 192 -1.29 -8.27 2.64
CA GLY A 192 -2.17 -7.95 1.53
C GLY A 192 -2.31 -6.46 1.29
N ILE A 193 -2.86 -6.13 0.13
CA ILE A 193 -3.16 -4.77 -0.29
C ILE A 193 -4.54 -4.75 -0.98
N ARG A 194 -5.32 -3.72 -0.68
CA ARG A 194 -6.52 -3.33 -1.42
C ARG A 194 -6.34 -1.88 -1.82
N ALA A 195 -6.48 -1.57 -3.09
CA ALA A 195 -6.22 -0.23 -3.59
C ALA A 195 -7.17 0.16 -4.71
N SER A 196 -7.46 1.45 -4.80
CA SER A 196 -8.26 2.04 -5.86
C SER A 196 -7.71 3.42 -6.19
N ALA A 197 -7.57 3.71 -7.48
CA ALA A 197 -7.22 5.03 -7.97
C ALA A 197 -8.42 5.70 -8.64
N SER A 198 -8.61 6.98 -8.35
CA SER A 198 -9.55 7.86 -9.01
C SER A 198 -8.82 9.09 -9.56
N THR A 199 -9.41 9.70 -10.58
CA THR A 199 -8.89 10.92 -11.21
C THR A 199 -9.96 11.99 -11.09
N PHE A 200 -9.60 13.16 -10.57
CA PHE A 200 -10.57 14.23 -10.32
C PHE A 200 -10.92 15.04 -11.57
N THR A 201 -10.07 15.01 -12.61
CA THR A 201 -10.29 15.74 -13.86
C THR A 201 -11.01 14.88 -14.91
N TYR A 202 -12.16 15.36 -15.37
CA TYR A 202 -13.02 14.88 -16.47
C TYR A 202 -12.69 13.50 -17.09
N GLY A 203 -13.46 12.47 -16.67
CA GLY A 203 -13.76 11.28 -17.48
C GLY A 203 -12.62 10.30 -17.73
N ARG A 204 -11.40 10.57 -17.26
CA ARG A 204 -10.30 9.61 -17.29
C ARG A 204 -10.41 8.73 -16.05
N ARG A 205 -10.32 7.40 -16.21
CA ARG A 205 -10.30 6.46 -15.09
C ARG A 205 -8.90 5.89 -14.99
N ALA A 206 -8.23 6.10 -13.85
CA ALA A 206 -7.04 5.34 -13.52
C ALA A 206 -7.42 3.86 -13.44
N MET A 207 -6.70 3.01 -14.19
CA MET A 207 -6.87 1.57 -14.05
C MET A 207 -5.99 1.10 -12.91
N THR A 208 -6.59 0.41 -11.94
CA THR A 208 -5.86 -0.24 -10.85
C THR A 208 -5.87 -1.74 -11.10
N GLU A 209 -4.69 -2.34 -11.16
CA GLU A 209 -4.51 -3.79 -11.25
C GLU A 209 -3.73 -4.26 -10.02
N HIS A 210 -4.18 -5.35 -9.40
CA HIS A 210 -3.49 -5.96 -8.29
C HIS A 210 -2.69 -7.15 -8.78
N GLU A 211 -1.45 -7.25 -8.31
CA GLU A 211 -0.61 -8.41 -8.58
C GLU A 211 0.21 -8.75 -7.34
N VAL A 212 0.84 -9.92 -7.40
CA VAL A 212 1.82 -10.32 -6.40
C VAL A 212 3.18 -10.37 -7.06
N MET A 213 3.90 -9.25 -6.92
CA MET A 213 5.20 -9.04 -7.51
C MET A 213 6.22 -10.01 -6.90
N LYS A 214 7.04 -10.59 -7.77
CA LYS A 214 8.23 -11.37 -7.40
C LYS A 214 9.47 -10.48 -7.53
N PRO A 215 9.95 -9.84 -6.45
CA PRO A 215 11.20 -9.10 -6.49
C PRO A 215 12.40 -10.03 -6.77
N ASP A 216 13.52 -9.43 -7.15
CA ASP A 216 14.79 -10.13 -7.23
C ASP A 216 15.16 -10.74 -5.87
N SER A 217 15.85 -11.89 -5.91
CA SER A 217 16.28 -12.55 -4.68
C SER A 217 17.27 -11.68 -3.90
N ASN A 218 17.27 -11.82 -2.57
CA ASN A 218 18.14 -11.09 -1.64
C ASN A 218 17.93 -9.56 -1.61
N THR A 219 16.76 -9.09 -2.06
CA THR A 219 16.32 -7.70 -1.82
C THR A 219 15.87 -7.50 -0.38
N ASN A 220 15.16 -8.46 0.22
CA ASN A 220 14.64 -8.37 1.59
C ASN A 220 15.67 -8.79 2.66
N LEU A 221 15.65 -8.11 3.81
CA LEU A 221 16.61 -8.34 4.89
C LEU A 221 16.38 -9.61 5.72
N ILE A 222 15.18 -10.20 5.69
CA ILE A 222 14.81 -11.38 6.49
C ILE A 222 14.70 -12.64 5.63
N ALA A 223 14.05 -12.56 4.47
CA ALA A 223 13.84 -13.69 3.59
C ALA A 223 14.53 -13.48 2.23
N GLN A 224 15.32 -14.47 1.80
CA GLN A 224 16.02 -14.42 0.51
C GLN A 224 15.06 -14.32 -0.69
N ARG A 225 13.85 -14.86 -0.56
CA ARG A 225 12.84 -14.87 -1.61
C ARG A 225 11.51 -14.45 -1.03
N THR A 226 11.01 -13.32 -1.47
CA THR A 226 9.74 -12.75 -1.03
C THR A 226 8.75 -12.62 -2.19
N LEU A 227 7.52 -12.31 -1.82
CA LEU A 227 6.47 -11.77 -2.67
C LEU A 227 6.01 -10.44 -2.07
N ILE A 228 5.62 -9.50 -2.92
CA ILE A 228 5.07 -8.21 -2.50
C ILE A 228 3.69 -8.08 -3.13
N PRO A 229 2.60 -8.03 -2.36
CA PRO A 229 1.31 -7.60 -2.89
C PRO A 229 1.44 -6.15 -3.35
N VAL A 230 1.13 -5.86 -4.62
CA VAL A 230 1.21 -4.51 -5.17
C VAL A 230 -0.08 -4.12 -5.90
N ALA A 231 -0.31 -2.81 -5.98
CA ALA A 231 -1.30 -2.21 -6.86
C ALA A 231 -0.57 -1.38 -7.93
N ASN A 232 -0.72 -1.79 -9.19
CA ASN A 232 -0.24 -1.10 -10.36
C ASN A 232 -1.31 -0.14 -10.86
N ASN A 233 -0.94 1.08 -11.19
CA ASN A 233 -1.83 2.01 -11.83
C ASN A 233 -1.16 2.69 -13.01
N GLU A 234 -1.92 2.89 -14.08
CA GLU A 234 -1.50 3.65 -15.24
C GLU A 234 -2.52 4.75 -15.52
N VAL A 235 -2.02 5.97 -15.68
CA VAL A 235 -2.82 7.12 -16.07
C VAL A 235 -2.22 7.74 -17.31
N LEU A 236 -3.04 7.86 -18.35
CA LEU A 236 -2.61 8.36 -19.66
C LEU A 236 -2.97 9.83 -19.84
N GLY A 237 -2.04 10.57 -20.44
CA GLY A 237 -2.28 11.89 -20.99
C GLY A 237 -2.62 12.97 -19.96
N LEU A 238 -1.87 13.09 -18.86
CA LEU A 238 -2.11 14.08 -17.81
C LEU A 238 -1.81 15.51 -18.29
N ASP A 239 -2.75 16.41 -18.03
CA ASP A 239 -2.64 17.83 -18.30
C ASP A 239 -2.26 18.59 -17.01
N SER A 240 -1.67 19.78 -17.13
CA SER A 240 -1.23 20.54 -15.95
C SER A 240 -2.40 20.85 -15.02
N GLY A 241 -2.24 20.55 -13.73
CA GLY A 241 -3.29 20.66 -12.73
C GLY A 241 -4.09 19.39 -12.51
N ASP A 242 -3.91 18.33 -13.32
CA ASP A 242 -4.57 17.05 -13.09
C ASP A 242 -4.14 16.42 -11.76
N GLU A 243 -5.12 15.84 -11.07
CA GLU A 243 -4.93 15.18 -9.78
C GLU A 243 -5.45 13.73 -9.83
N ILE A 244 -4.63 12.84 -9.29
CA ILE A 244 -4.93 11.42 -9.09
C ILE A 244 -4.99 11.17 -7.58
N GLU A 245 -6.02 10.48 -7.12
CA GLU A 245 -6.12 10.02 -5.74
C GLU A 245 -6.02 8.50 -5.69
N LEU A 246 -4.97 8.00 -5.06
CA LEU A 246 -4.76 6.58 -4.80
C LEU A 246 -5.02 6.29 -3.33
N VAL A 247 -6.05 5.51 -3.07
CA VAL A 247 -6.44 5.04 -1.74
C VAL A 247 -6.01 3.59 -1.59
N THR A 248 -5.23 3.30 -0.56
CA THR A 248 -4.65 1.98 -0.32
C THR A 248 -4.84 1.56 1.13
N ALA A 249 -5.50 0.42 1.36
CA ALA A 249 -5.53 -0.28 2.63
C ALA A 249 -4.52 -1.44 2.59
N VAL A 250 -3.67 -1.54 3.60
CA VAL A 250 -2.62 -2.55 3.69
C VAL A 250 -2.87 -3.44 4.88
N PHE A 251 -2.94 -4.73 4.61
CA PHE A 251 -3.14 -5.77 5.60
C PHE A 251 -1.82 -6.42 5.99
N ALA A 252 -1.62 -6.63 7.28
CA ALA A 252 -0.44 -7.29 7.79
C ALA A 252 -0.74 -8.01 9.11
N VAL A 253 -0.59 -9.33 9.11
CA VAL A 253 -0.76 -10.17 10.30
C VAL A 253 0.43 -11.11 10.44
N VAL A 254 1.04 -11.15 11.62
CA VAL A 254 2.16 -12.05 11.93
C VAL A 254 1.63 -13.37 12.50
N ALA A 255 2.20 -14.50 12.07
CA ALA A 255 1.88 -15.79 12.66
C ALA A 255 2.32 -15.89 14.12
N GLY A 256 1.44 -16.38 15.00
CA GLY A 256 1.71 -16.50 16.44
C GLY A 256 1.71 -15.17 17.21
N GLY A 257 1.15 -14.11 16.64
CA GLY A 257 0.98 -12.82 17.34
C GLY A 257 -0.14 -12.86 18.39
N GLU A 258 -0.13 -11.91 19.33
CA GLU A 258 -1.06 -11.86 20.48
C GLU A 258 -2.55 -11.68 20.10
N ASN A 259 -2.85 -11.27 18.87
CA ASN A 259 -4.23 -10.98 18.39
C ASN A 259 -4.97 -12.20 17.80
N ASP A 260 -4.53 -13.43 18.05
CA ASP A 260 -4.92 -14.60 17.22
C ASP A 260 -6.16 -15.40 17.67
N GLN A 261 -7.13 -14.83 18.40
CA GLN A 261 -8.07 -15.70 19.14
C GLN A 261 -9.59 -15.52 18.96
N THR A 262 -10.11 -14.57 18.18
CA THR A 262 -11.59 -14.43 18.06
C THR A 262 -12.17 -14.43 16.65
N ARG A 263 -11.41 -14.06 15.62
CA ARG A 263 -11.89 -13.97 14.23
C ARG A 263 -10.95 -14.70 13.28
N SER A 264 -11.52 -15.36 12.27
CA SER A 264 -10.72 -16.04 11.25
C SER A 264 -9.90 -15.03 10.44
N LEU A 265 -8.83 -15.48 9.79
CA LEU A 265 -8.06 -14.65 8.86
C LEU A 265 -8.94 -14.11 7.74
N ARG A 266 -9.88 -14.92 7.24
CA ARG A 266 -10.87 -14.48 6.25
C ARG A 266 -11.63 -13.27 6.73
N ASP A 267 -12.18 -13.36 7.93
CA ASP A 267 -13.08 -12.33 8.44
C ASP A 267 -12.32 -11.03 8.63
N ARG A 268 -11.05 -11.10 9.04
CA ARG A 268 -10.16 -9.94 9.21
C ARG A 268 -9.77 -9.34 7.86
N TRP A 269 -9.56 -10.17 6.84
CA TRP A 269 -9.23 -9.74 5.47
C TRP A 269 -10.43 -9.14 4.71
N MET A 270 -11.61 -9.75 4.85
CA MET A 270 -12.84 -9.28 4.20
C MET A 270 -13.39 -8.02 4.86
N ASP A 271 -13.07 -7.80 6.14
CA ASP A 271 -13.39 -6.60 6.91
C ASP A 271 -12.28 -5.54 6.79
N PHE A 272 -12.08 -5.05 5.56
CA PHE A 272 -11.14 -3.98 5.26
C PHE A 272 -11.79 -2.59 5.45
N PRO A 273 -11.02 -1.55 5.81
CA PRO A 273 -11.55 -0.21 5.97
C PRO A 273 -12.06 0.38 4.65
N LYS A 274 -13.32 0.85 4.65
CA LYS A 274 -13.89 1.69 3.59
C LYS A 274 -13.48 3.13 3.83
N VAL A 275 -12.77 3.74 2.88
CA VAL A 275 -12.15 5.06 3.08
C VAL A 275 -12.89 6.10 2.25
N HIS A 276 -13.33 7.18 2.90
CA HIS A 276 -13.98 8.32 2.26
C HIS A 276 -13.14 9.59 2.43
N ILE A 277 -12.96 10.31 1.32
CA ILE A 277 -12.15 11.52 1.27
C ILE A 277 -13.04 12.68 0.81
N GLN A 278 -13.29 13.64 1.72
CA GLN A 278 -14.20 14.81 1.58
C GLN A 278 -15.72 14.58 1.38
N SER A 279 -16.44 15.54 1.98
CA SER A 279 -17.87 15.82 2.17
C SER A 279 -18.78 14.83 2.94
N PRO A 280 -19.42 15.30 4.03
CA PRO A 280 -20.38 14.56 4.88
C PRO A 280 -21.79 14.44 4.25
N SER A 281 -21.89 14.55 2.92
CA SER A 281 -23.18 14.55 2.22
C SER A 281 -23.63 13.17 1.78
N ILE A 282 -22.97 12.12 2.25
CA ILE A 282 -23.48 10.77 2.09
C ILE A 282 -23.98 10.34 3.46
N ASP A 283 -25.30 10.25 3.58
CA ASP A 283 -26.01 9.43 4.56
C ASP A 283 -25.66 7.94 4.31
N GLN A 284 -24.37 7.59 4.36
CA GLN A 284 -23.87 6.21 4.35
C GLN A 284 -23.74 5.73 5.79
N LYS A 285 -24.79 5.99 6.60
CA LYS A 285 -24.89 5.56 8.01
C LYS A 285 -25.03 4.03 8.17
N ASN A 286 -24.85 3.26 7.10
CA ASN A 286 -25.15 1.83 7.06
C ASN A 286 -23.91 0.92 7.02
N GLU A 287 -22.69 1.47 6.92
CA GLU A 287 -21.45 0.68 6.98
C GLU A 287 -20.35 1.37 7.78
N ASP A 288 -19.43 0.56 8.32
CA ASP A 288 -18.28 1.07 9.05
C ASP A 288 -17.27 1.69 8.08
N SER A 289 -16.82 2.92 8.34
CA SER A 289 -15.96 3.65 7.42
C SER A 289 -14.92 4.54 8.11
N LEU A 290 -13.84 4.84 7.39
CA LEU A 290 -12.79 5.77 7.76
C LEU A 290 -12.94 7.04 6.94
N ILE A 291 -13.30 8.14 7.62
CA ILE A 291 -13.50 9.45 7.00
C ILE A 291 -12.24 10.28 7.21
N ILE A 292 -11.59 10.64 6.11
CA ILE A 292 -10.38 11.46 6.09
C ILE A 292 -10.74 12.82 5.51
N ILE A 293 -10.46 13.87 6.28
CA ILE A 293 -10.52 15.26 5.83
C ILE A 293 -9.08 15.76 5.79
N PRO A 294 -8.38 15.67 4.64
CA PRO A 294 -6.98 16.06 4.57
C PRO A 294 -6.81 17.55 4.81
N LEU A 295 -5.65 17.90 5.37
CA LEU A 295 -5.18 19.28 5.58
C LEU A 295 -4.89 20.02 4.27
#